data_AF-A0A2C9EME7-F1
#
_entry.id   AF-A0A2C9EME7-F1
#
_cell.length_a   1.000
_cell.length_b   1.000
_cell.length_c   1.000
_cell.angle_alpha   90.00
_cell.angle_beta   90.00
_cell.angle_gamma   90.00
#
_symmetry.space_group_name_H-M   'P 1'
#
loop_
_entity.id
_entity.type
_entity.pdbx_description
1 polymer ?
#
loop_
_entity_poly.entity_id
_entity_poly.type
_entity_poly.pdbx_seq_one_letter_code
_entity_poly.pdbx_strand_id
1 'polypeptide(L)'
;MAGFEQCRGDVVITLDADLQNPPEEIPRLVAQAELGYDVVGTVRNNRQDSAFRRWPSKLINLAVQRSTGVAMSDYGCMLRAYRRTIIDAMLACTERSTFIPILANSFARHTTEVLVEHAEREHGDSKYSPMRLINLMFDLITCMTTTPLRLLSIIGFGMAGLGALFALMLIVLRLIFGATWAGDGTFVLFAVLFVFTGGQFIGMGLLGEYLGRMYSDVRARPRFFIEKVLRSQPAAPAPAVTVDGLTSTHTDQVSP
;
A
#
# COMPACT_ATOMS: atom_id res chain seq x y z
N MET A 1 6.72 -9.53 -6.24
CA MET A 1 7.50 -9.00 -7.39
C MET A 1 8.41 -10.03 -8.02
N ALA A 2 9.38 -10.64 -7.32
CA ALA A 2 10.23 -11.69 -7.91
C ALA A 2 9.42 -12.84 -8.56
N GLY A 3 8.36 -13.32 -7.88
CA GLY A 3 7.45 -14.31 -8.46
C GLY A 3 6.70 -13.82 -9.72
N PHE A 4 6.33 -12.53 -9.76
CA PHE A 4 5.67 -11.93 -10.93
C PHE A 4 6.61 -11.78 -12.12
N GLU A 5 7.90 -11.54 -11.89
CA GLU A 5 8.88 -11.51 -12.98
C GLU A 5 9.09 -12.90 -13.60
N GLN A 6 8.99 -13.97 -12.80
CA GLN A 6 9.21 -15.34 -13.25
C GLN A 6 7.96 -16.02 -13.83
N CYS A 7 6.76 -15.53 -13.50
CA CYS A 7 5.52 -16.11 -14.00
C CYS A 7 5.36 -15.88 -15.52
N ARG A 8 4.66 -16.80 -16.18
CA ARG A 8 4.43 -16.79 -17.65
C ARG A 8 2.98 -16.94 -18.06
N GLY A 9 2.08 -17.16 -17.10
CA GLY A 9 0.65 -17.33 -17.38
C GLY A 9 -0.04 -16.00 -17.73
N ASP A 10 -1.14 -16.10 -18.46
CA ASP A 10 -2.00 -14.96 -18.82
C ASP A 10 -2.78 -14.41 -17.61
N VAL A 11 -3.08 -15.29 -16.67
CA VAL A 11 -3.67 -14.98 -15.36
C VAL A 11 -2.71 -15.50 -14.29
N VAL A 12 -2.40 -14.63 -13.33
CA VAL A 12 -1.48 -14.96 -12.25
C VAL A 12 -2.19 -14.76 -10.93
N ILE A 13 -2.13 -15.79 -10.10
CA ILE A 13 -2.84 -15.84 -8.83
C ILE A 13 -1.83 -15.85 -7.69
N THR A 14 -2.03 -14.97 -6.72
CA THR A 14 -1.25 -14.97 -5.47
C THR A 14 -2.01 -15.73 -4.41
N LEU A 15 -1.29 -16.51 -3.60
CA LEU A 15 -1.81 -17.30 -2.50
C LEU A 15 -0.78 -17.30 -1.36
N ASP A 16 -1.23 -17.07 -0.13
CA ASP A 16 -0.36 -17.21 1.05
C ASP A 16 -0.18 -18.69 1.42
N ALA A 17 1.03 -19.06 1.86
CA ALA A 17 1.36 -20.42 2.26
C ALA A 17 0.86 -20.80 3.67
N ASP A 18 0.07 -19.94 4.31
CA ASP A 18 -0.43 -20.12 5.68
C ASP A 18 -1.75 -20.91 5.77
N LEU A 19 -2.21 -21.46 4.64
CA LEU A 19 -3.44 -22.24 4.49
C LEU A 19 -4.72 -21.51 4.92
N GLN A 20 -4.68 -20.19 5.15
CA GLN A 20 -5.89 -19.42 5.47
C GLN A 20 -6.80 -19.23 4.26
N ASN A 21 -6.23 -19.33 3.05
CA ASN A 21 -6.93 -19.14 1.79
C ASN A 21 -7.10 -20.51 1.10
N PRO A 22 -8.33 -21.01 0.94
CA PRO A 22 -8.58 -22.30 0.31
C PRO A 22 -8.20 -22.25 -1.19
N PRO A 23 -7.32 -23.14 -1.69
CA PRO A 23 -6.98 -23.20 -3.12
C PRO A 23 -8.17 -23.61 -4.00
N GLU A 24 -9.23 -24.19 -3.41
CA GLU A 24 -10.48 -24.55 -4.08
C GLU A 24 -11.21 -23.35 -4.70
N GLU A 25 -10.87 -22.13 -4.26
CA GLU A 25 -11.44 -20.88 -4.78
C GLU A 25 -10.74 -20.40 -6.07
N ILE A 26 -9.54 -20.93 -6.37
CA ILE A 26 -8.76 -20.55 -7.56
C ILE A 26 -9.60 -20.60 -8.86
N PRO A 27 -10.38 -21.66 -9.15
CA PRO A 27 -11.21 -21.72 -10.35
C PRO A 27 -12.24 -20.59 -10.43
N ARG A 28 -12.79 -20.13 -9.29
CA ARG A 28 -13.74 -19.01 -9.26
C ARG A 28 -13.05 -17.68 -9.61
N LEU A 29 -11.81 -17.47 -9.15
CA LEU A 29 -11.03 -16.31 -9.55
C LEU A 29 -10.69 -16.33 -11.05
N VAL A 30 -10.33 -17.49 -11.60
CA VAL A 30 -10.05 -17.65 -13.04
C VAL A 30 -11.29 -17.33 -13.86
N ALA A 31 -12.46 -17.88 -13.50
CA ALA A 31 -13.71 -17.62 -14.20
C ALA A 31 -14.05 -16.12 -14.24
N GLN A 32 -13.77 -15.38 -13.16
CA GLN A 32 -13.93 -13.91 -13.18
C GLN A 32 -12.90 -13.23 -14.08
N ALA A 33 -11.64 -13.64 -14.05
CA ALA A 33 -10.62 -13.07 -14.94
C ALA A 33 -10.98 -13.29 -16.43
N GLU A 34 -11.58 -14.43 -16.77
CA GLU A 34 -12.07 -14.75 -18.13
C GLU A 34 -13.22 -13.83 -18.58
N LEU A 35 -14.04 -13.32 -17.66
CA LEU A 35 -15.08 -12.32 -17.97
C LEU A 35 -14.51 -10.94 -18.35
N GLY A 36 -13.18 -10.76 -18.31
CA GLY A 36 -12.49 -9.54 -18.72
C GLY A 36 -12.13 -8.60 -17.57
N TYR A 37 -12.21 -9.08 -16.32
CA TYR A 37 -11.70 -8.32 -15.16
C TYR A 37 -10.16 -8.34 -15.11
N ASP A 38 -9.57 -7.16 -14.94
CA ASP A 38 -8.12 -6.96 -14.90
C ASP A 38 -7.52 -7.43 -13.56
N VAL A 39 -8.28 -7.20 -12.47
CA VAL A 39 -7.91 -7.56 -11.10
C VAL A 39 -9.13 -8.17 -10.41
N VAL A 40 -8.94 -9.37 -9.86
CA VAL A 40 -9.97 -10.08 -9.08
C VAL A 40 -9.49 -10.18 -7.64
N GLY A 41 -10.17 -9.46 -6.77
CA GLY A 41 -10.03 -9.55 -5.33
C GLY A 41 -10.84 -10.67 -4.72
N THR A 42 -10.48 -11.05 -3.51
CA THR A 42 -11.35 -11.84 -2.65
C THR A 42 -11.66 -11.06 -1.38
N VAL A 43 -12.88 -11.24 -0.90
CA VAL A 43 -13.40 -10.61 0.31
C VAL A 43 -13.85 -11.70 1.26
N ARG A 44 -13.42 -11.58 2.52
CA ARG A 44 -13.78 -12.52 3.58
C ARG A 44 -15.26 -12.43 3.87
N ASN A 45 -15.95 -13.55 3.77
CA ASN A 45 -17.32 -13.63 4.25
C ASN A 45 -17.33 -13.51 5.79
N ASN A 46 -18.24 -12.69 6.32
CA ASN A 46 -18.51 -12.51 7.76
C ASN A 46 -17.50 -11.68 8.59
N ARG A 47 -17.55 -10.35 8.42
CA ARG A 47 -16.79 -9.39 9.24
C ARG A 47 -17.56 -9.01 10.53
N GLN A 48 -17.45 -9.81 11.59
CA GLN A 48 -17.84 -9.39 12.95
C GLN A 48 -16.73 -8.51 13.59
N ASP A 49 -16.39 -7.37 12.99
CA ASP A 49 -15.56 -6.37 13.67
C ASP A 49 -16.46 -5.43 14.48
N SER A 50 -16.13 -5.26 15.77
CA SER A 50 -16.74 -4.30 16.70
C SER A 50 -16.80 -2.89 16.10
N ALA A 51 -17.89 -2.17 16.38
CA ALA A 51 -18.19 -0.85 15.82
C ALA A 51 -17.04 0.19 15.96
N PHE A 52 -16.13 0.00 16.92
CA PHE A 52 -14.99 0.88 17.18
C PHE A 52 -13.86 0.76 16.12
N ARG A 53 -13.80 -0.34 15.36
CA ARG A 53 -12.85 -0.57 14.25
C ARG A 53 -13.34 -0.08 12.89
N ARG A 54 -14.63 0.27 12.77
CA ARG A 54 -15.26 0.66 11.49
C ARG A 54 -14.87 2.05 11.02
N TRP A 55 -14.66 3.01 11.93
CA TRP A 55 -14.37 4.40 11.57
C TRP A 55 -13.00 4.58 10.89
N PRO A 56 -11.90 4.03 11.43
CA PRO A 56 -10.58 4.09 10.79
C PRO A 56 -10.58 3.36 9.44
N SER A 57 -11.21 2.18 9.38
CA SER A 57 -11.32 1.39 8.15
C SER A 57 -12.07 2.11 7.04
N LYS A 58 -13.15 2.84 7.37
CA LYS A 58 -13.88 3.67 6.40
C LYS A 58 -13.04 4.85 5.90
N LEU A 59 -12.25 5.49 6.76
CA LEU A 59 -11.38 6.58 6.35
C LEU A 59 -10.25 6.11 5.43
N ILE A 60 -9.65 4.93 5.71
CA ILE A 60 -8.67 4.27 4.83
C ILE A 60 -9.31 3.94 3.50
N ASN A 61 -10.47 3.28 3.50
CA ASN A 61 -11.15 2.90 2.26
C ASN A 61 -11.54 4.14 1.46
N LEU A 62 -11.98 5.23 2.10
CA LEU A 62 -12.30 6.50 1.43
C LEU A 62 -11.04 7.16 0.86
N ALA A 63 -9.93 7.18 1.60
CA ALA A 63 -8.66 7.75 1.13
C ALA A 63 -8.07 6.95 -0.04
N VAL A 64 -8.10 5.62 0.06
CA VAL A 64 -7.65 4.73 -1.01
C VAL A 64 -8.58 4.87 -2.22
N GLN A 65 -9.89 4.79 -2.05
CA GLN A 65 -10.87 4.94 -3.14
C GLN A 65 -10.76 6.30 -3.84
N ARG A 66 -10.48 7.38 -3.10
CA ARG A 66 -10.28 8.71 -3.69
C ARG A 66 -8.95 8.84 -4.43
N SER A 67 -7.95 8.04 -4.08
CA SER A 67 -6.62 8.04 -4.70
C SER A 67 -6.49 7.06 -5.86
N THR A 68 -7.12 5.89 -5.78
CA THR A 68 -7.03 4.82 -6.80
C THR A 68 -8.25 4.77 -7.70
N GLY A 69 -9.36 5.42 -7.35
CA GLY A 69 -10.64 5.35 -8.07
C GLY A 69 -11.35 4.00 -7.94
N VAL A 70 -10.75 3.02 -7.27
CA VAL A 70 -11.25 1.65 -7.17
C VAL A 70 -11.67 1.33 -5.74
N ALA A 71 -12.93 0.94 -5.58
CA ALA A 71 -13.50 0.53 -4.31
C ALA A 71 -13.19 -0.95 -4.05
N MET A 72 -12.12 -1.23 -3.29
CA MET A 72 -11.84 -2.57 -2.78
C MET A 72 -12.12 -2.58 -1.28
N SER A 73 -12.96 -3.50 -0.84
CA SER A 73 -13.51 -3.55 0.52
C SER A 73 -12.58 -4.25 1.52
N ASP A 74 -11.72 -5.16 1.03
CA ASP A 74 -10.72 -5.86 1.83
C ASP A 74 -9.37 -5.97 1.13
N TYR A 75 -8.40 -5.18 1.60
CA TYR A 75 -7.01 -5.26 1.16
C TYR A 75 -6.21 -6.38 1.85
N GLY A 76 -6.75 -7.01 2.90
CA GLY A 76 -6.03 -7.95 3.77
C GLY A 76 -5.98 -9.40 3.28
N CYS A 77 -6.84 -9.83 2.36
CA CYS A 77 -6.79 -11.17 1.80
C CYS A 77 -5.81 -11.25 0.64
N MET A 78 -4.78 -12.12 0.69
CA MET A 78 -3.76 -12.23 -0.37
C MET A 78 -4.16 -13.12 -1.55
N LEU A 79 -5.31 -13.80 -1.48
CA LEU A 79 -5.85 -14.56 -2.60
C LEU A 79 -6.40 -13.61 -3.66
N ARG A 80 -5.62 -13.36 -4.72
CA ARG A 80 -5.99 -12.42 -5.79
C ARG A 80 -5.53 -12.93 -7.14
N ALA A 81 -6.29 -12.62 -8.19
CA ALA A 81 -5.90 -12.85 -9.56
C ALA A 81 -5.61 -11.53 -10.28
N TYR A 82 -4.57 -11.54 -11.09
CA TYR A 82 -4.13 -10.40 -11.89
C TYR A 82 -3.93 -10.85 -13.33
N ARG A 83 -4.40 -10.03 -14.27
CA ARG A 83 -4.11 -10.22 -15.68
C ARG A 83 -2.64 -9.89 -15.97
N ARG A 84 -2.04 -10.59 -16.94
CA ARG A 84 -0.64 -10.39 -17.33
C ARG A 84 -0.31 -8.93 -17.65
N THR A 85 -1.22 -8.24 -18.34
CA THR A 85 -1.07 -6.81 -18.70
C THR A 85 -0.89 -5.91 -17.48
N ILE A 86 -1.56 -6.21 -16.37
CA ILE A 86 -1.42 -5.46 -15.11
C ILE A 86 -0.07 -5.75 -14.47
N ILE A 87 0.36 -7.01 -14.48
CA ILE A 87 1.67 -7.40 -13.95
C ILE A 87 2.79 -6.73 -14.74
N ASP A 88 2.72 -6.70 -16.07
CA ASP A 88 3.74 -6.05 -16.89
C ASP A 88 3.82 -4.54 -16.59
N ALA A 89 2.67 -3.88 -16.44
CA ALA A 89 2.63 -2.47 -16.01
C ALA A 89 3.26 -2.27 -14.62
N MET A 90 2.97 -3.17 -13.67
CA MET A 90 3.56 -3.12 -12.33
C MET A 90 5.06 -3.39 -12.30
N LEU A 91 5.57 -4.27 -13.17
CA LEU A 91 6.99 -4.57 -13.30
C LEU A 91 7.75 -3.43 -13.99
N ALA A 92 7.10 -2.68 -14.89
CA ALA A 92 7.65 -1.47 -15.48
C ALA A 92 7.76 -0.30 -14.48
N CYS A 93 7.05 -0.36 -13.35
CA CYS A 93 7.11 0.67 -12.33
C CYS A 93 8.41 0.60 -11.51
N THR A 94 9.14 1.71 -11.49
CA THR A 94 10.31 1.92 -10.63
C THR A 94 9.95 2.30 -9.19
N GLU A 95 8.68 2.58 -8.91
CA GLU A 95 8.21 2.90 -7.56
C GLU A 95 8.38 1.72 -6.59
N ARG A 96 8.86 2.02 -5.38
CA ARG A 96 8.99 1.06 -4.27
C ARG A 96 7.69 0.90 -3.48
N SER A 97 6.53 1.09 -4.09
CA SER A 97 5.28 0.82 -3.37
C SER A 97 5.28 -0.65 -2.94
N THR A 98 5.28 -0.86 -1.61
CA THR A 98 5.28 -2.19 -0.98
C THR A 98 3.91 -2.87 -1.14
N PHE A 99 2.87 -2.12 -1.51
CA PHE A 99 1.50 -2.60 -1.52
C PHE A 99 1.05 -3.03 -2.92
N ILE A 100 1.37 -4.29 -3.26
CA ILE A 100 1.07 -4.93 -4.55
C ILE A 100 -0.39 -4.73 -5.00
N PRO A 101 -1.42 -4.95 -4.16
CA PRO A 101 -2.82 -4.79 -4.59
C PRO A 101 -3.18 -3.36 -4.99
N ILE A 102 -2.61 -2.37 -4.31
CA ILE A 102 -2.91 -0.98 -4.63
C ILE A 102 -2.22 -0.57 -5.94
N LEU A 103 -0.97 -0.98 -6.14
CA LEU A 103 -0.27 -0.73 -7.41
C LEU A 103 -0.97 -1.44 -8.58
N ALA A 104 -1.50 -2.65 -8.38
CA ALA A 104 -2.31 -3.31 -9.40
C ALA A 104 -3.57 -2.52 -9.74
N ASN A 105 -4.30 -2.05 -8.71
CA ASN A 105 -5.54 -1.30 -8.90
C ASN A 105 -5.33 0.06 -9.61
N SER A 106 -4.16 0.69 -9.51
CA SER A 106 -3.91 1.95 -10.25
C SER A 106 -3.82 1.76 -11.76
N PHE A 107 -3.53 0.54 -12.24
CA PHE A 107 -3.50 0.21 -13.67
C PHE A 107 -4.74 -0.53 -14.15
N ALA A 108 -5.57 -1.03 -13.22
CA ALA A 108 -6.77 -1.79 -13.54
C ALA A 108 -7.88 -0.85 -14.05
N ARG A 109 -8.61 -1.28 -15.10
CA ARG A 109 -9.85 -0.62 -15.53
C ARG A 109 -11.07 -1.33 -14.98
N HIS A 110 -11.03 -2.66 -14.94
CA HIS A 110 -12.11 -3.48 -14.42
C HIS A 110 -11.62 -4.29 -13.22
N THR A 111 -12.12 -3.96 -12.04
CA THR A 111 -11.83 -4.69 -10.80
C THR A 111 -13.12 -5.30 -10.26
N THR A 112 -13.04 -6.54 -9.78
CA THR A 112 -14.16 -7.21 -9.10
C THR A 112 -13.70 -7.88 -7.82
N GLU A 113 -14.65 -8.20 -6.94
CA GLU A 113 -14.41 -8.89 -5.67
C GLU A 113 -15.29 -10.14 -5.58
N VAL A 114 -14.68 -11.27 -5.22
CA VAL A 114 -15.37 -12.54 -5.00
C VAL A 114 -15.46 -12.81 -3.50
N LEU A 115 -16.65 -13.15 -3.03
CA LEU A 115 -16.86 -13.61 -1.66
C LEU A 115 -16.31 -15.03 -1.50
N VAL A 116 -15.37 -15.17 -0.56
CA VAL A 116 -14.67 -16.42 -0.23
C VAL A 116 -14.85 -16.73 1.25
N GLU A 117 -15.07 -18.00 1.57
CA GLU A 117 -15.06 -18.49 2.94
C GLU A 117 -13.61 -18.56 3.46
N HIS A 118 -13.35 -17.94 4.61
CA HIS A 118 -12.06 -18.06 5.29
C HIS A 118 -12.21 -19.04 6.45
N ALA A 119 -11.27 -19.98 6.56
CA ALA A 119 -11.14 -20.77 7.77
C ALA A 119 -10.73 -19.84 8.94
N GLU A 120 -11.39 -19.98 10.09
CA GLU A 120 -10.98 -19.28 11.31
C GLU A 120 -9.56 -19.70 11.70
N ARG A 121 -8.79 -18.77 12.29
CA ARG A 121 -7.44 -19.07 12.75
C ARG A 121 -7.50 -20.12 13.85
N GLU A 122 -6.98 -21.32 13.60
CA GLU A 122 -6.82 -22.36 14.62
C GLU A 122 -5.88 -21.91 15.75
N HIS A 123 -4.85 -21.08 15.48
CA HIS A 123 -3.94 -20.55 16.51
C HIS A 123 -3.52 -19.09 16.23
N GLY A 124 -3.81 -18.19 17.18
CA GLY A 124 -3.11 -16.92 17.29
C GLY A 124 -4.02 -15.72 17.61
N ASP A 125 -3.96 -15.24 18.85
CA ASP A 125 -4.47 -13.93 19.23
C ASP A 125 -3.91 -12.85 18.29
N SER A 126 -4.79 -12.11 17.63
CA SER A 126 -4.43 -10.98 16.78
C SER A 126 -3.81 -9.85 17.64
N LYS A 127 -2.50 -9.92 17.87
CA LYS A 127 -1.64 -8.86 18.43
C LYS A 127 -1.46 -7.65 17.47
N TYR A 128 -2.54 -7.19 16.83
CA TYR A 128 -2.51 -5.91 16.13
C TYR A 128 -2.69 -4.79 17.16
N SER A 129 -1.57 -4.21 17.62
CA SER A 129 -1.63 -3.06 18.52
C SER A 129 -2.26 -1.88 17.78
N PRO A 130 -3.18 -1.13 18.41
CA PRO A 130 -3.79 0.06 17.81
C PRO A 130 -2.74 1.08 17.33
N MET A 131 -1.57 1.12 17.98
CA MET A 131 -0.41 1.93 17.58
C MET A 131 0.13 1.56 16.18
N ARG A 132 0.19 0.25 15.87
CA ARG A 132 0.65 -0.23 14.56
C ARG A 132 -0.35 0.13 13.46
N LEU A 133 -1.64 0.19 13.78
CA LEU A 133 -2.68 0.64 12.84
C LEU A 133 -2.60 2.15 12.58
N ILE A 134 -2.38 2.97 13.62
CA ILE A 134 -2.19 4.42 13.47
C ILE A 134 -0.94 4.72 12.63
N ASN A 135 0.18 4.04 12.91
CA ASN A 135 1.40 4.18 12.11
C ASN A 135 1.16 3.76 10.66
N LEU A 136 0.46 2.65 10.43
CA LEU A 136 0.09 2.22 9.08
C LEU A 136 -0.77 3.27 8.36
N MET A 137 -1.68 3.94 9.06
CA MET A 137 -2.49 5.02 8.48
C MET A 137 -1.67 6.26 8.15
N PHE A 138 -0.76 6.67 9.02
CA PHE A 138 0.18 7.74 8.73
C PHE A 138 1.06 7.38 7.53
N ASP A 139 1.55 6.14 7.47
CA ASP A 139 2.34 5.65 6.35
C ASP A 139 1.55 5.66 5.04
N LEU A 140 0.31 5.18 5.06
CA LEU A 140 -0.58 5.15 3.88
C LEU A 140 -0.91 6.55 3.38
N ILE A 141 -1.31 7.46 4.28
CA ILE A 141 -1.65 8.84 3.92
C ILE A 141 -0.40 9.55 3.36
N THR A 142 0.77 9.33 3.95
CA THR A 142 2.04 9.94 3.54
C THR A 142 2.57 9.33 2.23
N CYS A 143 2.34 8.04 1.98
CA CYS A 143 2.73 7.36 0.73
C CYS A 143 1.86 7.79 -0.45
N MET A 144 0.57 8.04 -0.22
CA MET A 144 -0.40 8.14 -1.31
C MET A 144 -0.79 9.57 -1.65
N THR A 145 -0.47 10.53 -0.78
CA THR A 145 -0.91 11.89 -1.02
C THR A 145 0.01 12.96 -0.42
N THR A 146 0.24 14.03 -1.17
CA THR A 146 0.90 15.25 -0.67
C THR A 146 -0.06 16.18 0.10
N THR A 147 -1.30 15.76 0.32
CA THR A 147 -2.33 16.57 0.99
C THR A 147 -1.94 16.98 2.42
N PRO A 148 -1.30 16.13 3.25
CA PRO A 148 -0.82 16.52 4.58
C PRO A 148 0.18 17.67 4.53
N LEU A 149 1.14 17.61 3.59
CA LEU A 149 2.10 18.69 3.36
C LEU A 149 1.39 19.99 2.96
N ARG A 150 0.46 19.92 2.00
CA ARG A 150 -0.29 21.10 1.55
C ARG A 150 -1.13 21.71 2.67
N LEU A 151 -1.78 20.89 3.49
CA LEU A 151 -2.56 21.36 4.64
C LEU A 151 -1.67 22.04 5.67
N LEU A 152 -0.51 21.46 5.96
CA LEU A 152 0.46 22.07 6.87
C LEU A 152 0.98 23.40 6.30
N SER A 153 1.21 23.50 4.99
CA SER A 153 1.57 24.77 4.33
C SER A 153 0.46 25.81 4.48
N ILE A 154 -0.81 25.46 4.26
CA ILE A 154 -1.95 26.39 4.41
C ILE A 154 -2.07 26.87 5.86
N ILE A 155 -1.99 25.95 6.83
CA ILE A 155 -2.01 26.29 8.26
C ILE A 155 -0.82 27.19 8.61
N GLY A 156 0.37 26.87 8.11
CA GLY A 156 1.59 27.65 8.30
C GLY A 156 1.47 29.06 7.73
N PHE A 157 0.93 29.23 6.53
CA PHE A 157 0.65 30.53 5.93
C PHE A 157 -0.38 31.33 6.73
N GLY A 158 -1.45 30.68 7.21
CA GLY A 158 -2.45 31.32 8.07
C GLY A 158 -1.87 31.79 9.40
N MET A 159 -1.08 30.94 10.05
CA MET A 159 -0.37 31.28 11.30
C MET A 159 0.67 32.40 11.09
N ALA A 160 1.39 32.39 9.97
CA ALA A 160 2.34 33.46 9.64
C ALA A 160 1.62 34.80 9.43
N GLY A 161 0.46 34.81 8.76
CA GLY A 161 -0.37 36.00 8.60
C GLY A 161 -0.89 36.56 9.93
N LEU A 162 -1.43 35.69 10.79
CA LEU A 162 -1.86 36.06 12.15
C LEU A 162 -0.69 36.57 13.00
N GLY A 163 0.47 35.92 12.92
CA GLY A 163 1.69 36.33 13.62
C GLY A 163 2.20 37.69 13.14
N ALA A 164 2.18 37.96 11.83
CA ALA A 164 2.55 39.26 11.27
C ALA A 164 1.61 40.38 11.73
N LEU A 165 0.30 40.12 11.75
CA LEU A 165 -0.69 41.08 12.26
C LEU A 165 -0.48 41.36 13.75
N PHE A 166 -0.23 40.32 14.54
CA PHE A 166 0.06 40.44 15.97
C PHE A 166 1.36 41.21 16.24
N ALA A 167 2.42 40.93 15.47
CA ALA A 167 3.67 41.68 15.56
C ALA A 167 3.51 43.16 15.21
N LEU A 168 2.75 43.47 14.15
CA LEU A 168 2.43 44.84 13.76
C LEU A 168 1.66 45.57 14.89
N MET A 169 0.65 44.90 15.46
CA MET A 169 -0.09 45.41 16.61
C MET A 169 0.83 45.72 17.80
N LEU A 170 1.76 44.82 18.15
CA LEU A 170 2.71 45.03 19.24
C LEU A 170 3.65 46.21 18.97
N ILE A 171 4.10 46.40 17.72
CA ILE A 171 4.91 47.55 17.32
C ILE A 171 4.14 48.85 17.51
N VAL A 172 2.88 48.90 17.06
CA VAL A 172 2.01 50.08 17.23
C VAL A 172 1.78 50.39 18.71
N LEU A 173 1.45 49.38 19.53
CA LEU A 173 1.26 49.57 20.97
C LEU A 173 2.55 50.04 21.66
N ARG A 174 3.72 49.52 21.27
CA ARG A 174 5.01 49.98 21.80
C ARG A 174 5.28 51.45 21.45
N LEU A 175 4.92 51.91 20.26
CA LEU A 175 5.08 53.31 19.86
C LEU A 175 4.16 54.25 20.64
N ILE A 176 2.98 53.79 21.04
CA ILE A 176 1.99 54.58 21.81
C ILE A 176 2.32 54.59 23.31
N PHE A 177 2.62 53.44 23.91
CA PHE A 177 2.77 53.28 25.37
C PHE A 177 4.22 53.31 25.88
N GLY A 178 5.20 53.38 24.98
CA GLY A 178 6.62 53.49 25.33
C GLY A 178 7.31 52.15 25.65
N ALA A 179 8.62 52.21 25.91
CA ALA A 179 9.49 51.03 26.00
C ALA A 179 9.34 50.23 27.32
N THR A 180 8.87 50.85 28.39
CA THR A 180 8.68 50.21 29.70
C THR A 180 7.55 49.18 29.69
N TRP A 181 6.44 49.48 29.00
CA TRP A 181 5.32 48.55 28.80
C TRP A 181 5.72 47.28 28.04
N ALA A 182 6.68 47.37 27.12
CA ALA A 182 7.16 46.23 26.34
C ALA A 182 8.02 45.26 27.17
N GLY A 183 8.66 45.72 28.25
CA GLY A 183 9.56 44.90 29.09
C GLY A 183 8.83 43.84 29.92
N ASP A 184 7.63 44.15 30.42
CA ASP A 184 6.83 43.23 31.25
C ASP A 184 6.30 42.03 30.46
N GLY A 185 6.19 42.14 29.13
CA GLY A 185 5.72 41.08 28.24
C GLY A 185 6.77 40.06 27.81
N THR A 186 8.03 40.18 28.26
CA THR A 186 9.16 39.40 27.72
C THR A 186 8.99 37.89 27.87
N PHE A 187 8.46 37.40 29.01
CA PHE A 187 8.21 35.97 29.21
C PHE A 187 7.10 35.43 28.30
N VAL A 188 6.07 36.23 28.02
CA VAL A 188 5.01 35.87 27.06
C VAL A 188 5.60 35.80 25.65
N LEU A 189 6.50 36.70 25.30
CA LEU A 189 7.19 36.70 24.00
C LEU A 189 8.03 35.42 23.82
N PHE A 190 8.77 34.99 24.85
CA PHE A 190 9.51 33.72 24.82
C PHE A 190 8.60 32.50 24.73
N ALA A 191 7.48 32.48 25.47
CA ALA A 191 6.50 31.40 25.38
C ALA A 191 5.94 31.27 23.95
N VAL A 192 5.57 32.39 23.33
CA VAL A 192 5.12 32.45 21.94
C VAL A 192 6.22 31.96 20.99
N LEU A 193 7.46 32.46 21.15
CA LEU A 193 8.61 32.05 20.33
C LEU A 193 8.85 30.53 20.40
N PHE A 194 8.82 29.93 21.60
CA PHE A 194 9.01 28.49 21.75
C PHE A 194 7.88 27.67 21.11
N VAL A 195 6.63 28.13 21.22
CA VAL A 195 5.49 27.47 20.56
C VAL A 195 5.66 27.50 19.04
N PHE A 196 6.02 28.65 18.46
CA PHE A 196 6.25 28.76 17.02
C PHE A 196 7.45 27.91 16.56
N THR A 197 8.54 27.93 17.32
CA THR A 197 9.74 27.13 17.03
C THR A 197 9.45 25.62 17.11
N GLY A 198 8.68 25.19 18.11
CA GLY A 198 8.21 23.81 18.22
C GLY A 198 7.35 23.40 17.03
N GLY A 199 6.43 24.26 16.59
CA GLY A 199 5.63 24.04 15.37
C GLY A 199 6.49 23.91 14.10
N GLN A 200 7.53 24.72 13.97
CA GLN A 200 8.49 24.63 12.84
C GLN A 200 9.24 23.30 12.85
N PHE A 201 9.68 22.80 14.01
CA PHE A 201 10.33 21.50 14.10
C PHE A 201 9.41 20.34 13.74
N ILE A 202 8.12 20.41 14.09
CA ILE A 202 7.12 19.44 13.64
C ILE A 202 7.03 19.43 12.11
N GLY A 203 6.98 20.62 11.49
CA GLY A 203 6.94 20.73 10.03
C GLY A 203 8.22 20.25 9.34
N MET A 204 9.39 20.55 9.90
CA MET A 204 10.67 20.01 9.42
C MET A 204 10.74 18.49 9.58
N GLY A 205 10.21 17.92 10.66
CA GLY A 205 10.12 16.47 10.85
C GLY A 205 9.30 15.80 9.76
N LEU A 206 8.12 16.35 9.44
CA LEU A 206 7.29 15.85 8.34
C LEU A 206 8.02 15.97 7.00
N LEU A 207 8.61 17.12 6.69
CA LEU A 207 9.41 17.31 5.46
C LEU A 207 10.56 16.30 5.36
N GLY A 208 11.24 16.04 6.47
CA GLY A 208 12.32 15.04 6.56
C GLY A 208 11.82 13.63 6.24
N GLU A 209 10.60 13.28 6.66
CA GLU A 209 9.99 11.99 6.33
C GLU A 209 9.69 11.85 4.83
N TYR A 210 9.11 12.88 4.20
CA TYR A 210 8.89 12.89 2.75
C TYR A 210 10.22 12.87 1.97
N LEU A 211 11.20 13.66 2.40
CA LEU A 211 12.53 13.69 1.77
C LEU A 211 13.25 12.34 1.93
N GLY A 212 13.12 11.69 3.09
CA GLY A 212 13.65 10.34 3.32
C GLY A 212 13.03 9.31 2.39
N ARG A 213 11.70 9.39 2.15
CA ARG A 213 11.00 8.53 1.17
C ARG A 213 11.49 8.80 -0.26
N MET A 214 11.52 10.06 -0.70
CA MET A 214 12.06 10.43 -2.01
C MET A 214 13.53 9.97 -2.17
N TYR A 215 14.36 10.18 -1.16
CA TYR A 215 15.75 9.73 -1.16
C TYR A 215 15.83 8.21 -1.28
N SER A 216 14.96 7.47 -0.58
CA SER A 216 14.88 6.03 -0.70
C SER A 216 14.55 5.61 -2.14
N ASP A 217 13.61 6.29 -2.80
CA ASP A 217 13.21 6.07 -4.21
C ASP A 217 14.30 6.43 -5.22
N VAL A 218 15.05 7.51 -5.01
CA VAL A 218 16.17 7.90 -5.89
C VAL A 218 17.35 6.92 -5.78
N ARG A 219 17.55 6.29 -4.63
CA ARG A 219 18.71 5.40 -4.39
C ARG A 219 18.75 4.15 -5.28
N ALA A 220 17.73 3.93 -6.12
CA ALA A 220 17.61 2.92 -7.18
C ALA A 220 18.09 1.50 -6.82
N ARG A 221 18.11 1.13 -5.53
CA ARG A 221 18.49 -0.22 -5.11
C ARG A 221 17.51 -1.22 -5.70
N PRO A 222 17.98 -2.35 -6.26
CA PRO A 222 17.10 -3.37 -6.82
C PRO A 222 16.13 -3.87 -5.75
N ARG A 223 14.86 -4.05 -6.11
CA ARG A 223 13.78 -4.42 -5.17
C ARG A 223 14.00 -5.80 -4.55
N PHE A 224 14.71 -6.66 -5.26
CA PHE A 224 15.09 -8.00 -4.84
C PHE A 224 16.32 -8.42 -5.65
N PHE A 225 17.01 -9.45 -5.16
CA PHE A 225 18.06 -10.15 -5.89
C PHE A 225 17.69 -11.62 -5.95
N ILE A 226 17.72 -12.21 -7.14
CA ILE A 226 17.44 -13.64 -7.32
C ILE A 226 18.77 -14.36 -7.32
N GLU A 227 19.05 -15.12 -6.26
CA GLU A 227 20.27 -15.91 -6.16
C GLU A 227 20.23 -17.13 -7.08
N LYS A 228 19.08 -17.83 -7.14
CA LYS A 228 18.91 -19.04 -7.94
C LYS A 228 17.46 -19.19 -8.39
N VAL A 229 17.26 -19.56 -9.65
CA VAL A 229 15.95 -19.99 -10.18
C VAL A 229 16.01 -21.49 -10.42
N LEU A 230 15.18 -22.25 -9.69
CA LEU A 230 14.99 -23.67 -9.93
C LEU A 230 13.78 -23.86 -10.84
N ARG A 231 13.98 -24.36 -12.06
CA ARG A 231 12.90 -24.78 -12.94
C ARG A 231 12.89 -26.30 -12.98
N SER A 232 11.73 -26.89 -12.72
CA SER A 232 11.53 -28.30 -13.06
C SER A 232 11.65 -28.40 -14.58
N GLN A 233 12.72 -29.04 -15.08
CA GLN A 233 12.75 -29.40 -16.49
C GLN A 233 11.56 -30.35 -16.73
N PRO A 234 10.81 -30.20 -17.83
CA PRO A 234 9.83 -31.23 -18.19
C PRO A 234 10.57 -32.57 -18.17
N ALA A 235 10.03 -33.54 -17.45
CA ALA A 235 10.64 -34.86 -17.36
C ALA A 235 10.98 -35.31 -18.77
N ALA A 236 12.26 -35.59 -19.03
CA ALA A 236 12.66 -36.20 -20.30
C ALA A 236 11.75 -37.41 -20.52
N PRO A 237 11.17 -37.60 -21.72
CA PRO A 237 10.35 -38.77 -21.98
C PRO A 237 11.15 -40.00 -21.53
N ALA A 238 10.51 -40.84 -20.71
CA ALA A 238 11.17 -42.02 -20.15
C ALA A 238 11.88 -42.77 -21.27
N PRO A 239 13.15 -43.18 -21.09
CA PRO A 239 13.87 -43.90 -22.13
C PRO A 239 13.03 -45.10 -22.54
N ALA A 240 12.81 -45.27 -23.84
CA ALA A 240 12.06 -46.39 -24.38
C ALA A 240 12.71 -47.69 -23.88
N VAL A 241 12.03 -48.38 -22.97
CA VAL A 241 12.50 -49.66 -22.47
C VAL A 241 12.18 -50.70 -23.54
N THR A 242 13.20 -51.17 -24.24
CA THR A 242 13.10 -52.37 -25.07
C THR A 242 13.23 -53.60 -24.18
N VAL A 243 12.13 -54.35 -24.03
CA VAL A 243 12.13 -55.70 -23.48
C VAL A 243 11.78 -56.64 -24.62
N ASP A 244 12.60 -57.66 -24.87
CA ASP A 244 12.37 -58.70 -25.89
C ASP A 244 12.02 -58.18 -27.30
N GLY A 245 12.71 -57.13 -27.75
CA GLY A 245 12.57 -56.60 -29.12
C GLY A 245 11.30 -55.77 -29.37
N LEU A 246 10.46 -55.55 -28.35
CA LEU A 246 9.30 -54.66 -28.43
C LEU A 246 9.65 -53.31 -27.81
N THR A 247 9.54 -52.25 -28.62
CA THR A 247 9.77 -50.87 -28.18
C THR A 247 8.43 -50.25 -27.79
N SER A 248 8.27 -49.84 -26.53
CA SER A 248 7.13 -49.04 -26.10
C SER A 248 7.23 -47.64 -26.72
N THR A 249 6.44 -47.37 -27.76
CA THR A 249 6.22 -46.01 -28.26
C THR A 249 4.94 -45.47 -27.62
N HIS A 250 5.07 -44.64 -26.58
CA HIS A 250 3.97 -43.80 -26.12
C HIS A 250 3.68 -42.76 -27.20
N THR A 251 2.68 -43.03 -28.03
CA THR A 251 2.17 -42.09 -29.03
C THR A 251 0.96 -41.39 -28.41
N ASP A 252 1.17 -40.29 -27.70
CA ASP A 252 0.07 -39.37 -27.40
C ASP A 252 -0.19 -38.54 -28.66
N GLN A 253 -0.94 -39.12 -29.61
CA GLN A 253 -1.60 -38.34 -30.66
C GLN A 253 -2.89 -37.75 -30.08
N VAL A 254 -2.80 -36.51 -29.60
CA VAL A 254 -3.98 -35.63 -29.56
C VAL A 254 -3.97 -34.83 -30.86
N SER A 255 -4.87 -35.23 -31.77
CA SER A 255 -5.15 -34.56 -33.05
C SER A 255 -5.78 -33.17 -32.86
N PRO A 256 -5.65 -32.28 -33.86
CA PRO A 256 -5.76 -30.82 -33.72
C PRO A 256 -7.17 -30.25 -33.46
#